data_AF-A0A0Q8V3M7-F1
#
_entry.id   AF-A0A0Q8V3M7-F1
#
_cell.length_a   1.000
_cell.length_b   1.000
_cell.length_c   1.000
_cell.angle_alpha   90.00
_cell.angle_beta   90.00
_cell.angle_gamma   90.00
#
_symmetry.space_group_name_H-M   'P 1'
#
loop_
_entity.id
_entity.type
_entity.pdbx_description
1 polymer ?
#
loop_
_entity_poly.entity_id
_entity_poly.type
_entity_poly.pdbx_seq_one_letter_code
_entity_poly.pdbx_strand_id
1 'polypeptide(L)' 'MSDDNIQDVTEQLIRNVNNAIGDASLTEISERAGLSERRLAAILERRQTPDLADIRALENALDTDLWP' A
#
# COMPACT_ATOMS: atom_id res chain seq x y z
N MET A 1 14.26 6.04 20.71
CA MET A 1 12.80 6.11 20.56
C MET A 1 12.52 6.88 19.29
N SER A 2 12.59 6.23 18.12
CA SER A 2 12.37 6.86 16.81
C SER A 2 11.82 5.87 15.78
N ASP A 3 12.14 4.58 15.90
CA ASP A 3 11.61 3.52 15.03
C ASP A 3 10.10 3.26 15.23
N ASP A 4 9.56 3.46 16.44
CA ASP A 4 8.13 3.26 16.73
C ASP A 4 7.24 4.09 15.80
N ASN A 5 7.62 5.33 15.49
CA ASN A 5 6.83 6.21 14.63
C ASN A 5 6.79 5.75 13.17
N ILE A 6 7.89 5.22 12.62
CA ILE A 6 7.95 4.77 11.21
C ILE A 6 7.15 3.48 11.05
N GLN A 7 7.25 2.60 12.04
CA GLN A 7 6.51 1.35 12.06
C GLN A 7 5.01 1.62 12.15
N ASP A 8 4.59 2.57 12.99
CA ASP A 8 3.19 2.99 13.10
C ASP A 8 2.63 3.62 11.81
N VAL A 9 3.43 4.45 11.13
CA VAL A 9 3.04 5.04 9.83
C VAL A 9 2.89 3.97 8.75
N THR A 10 3.82 3.01 8.69
CA THR A 10 3.75 1.91 7.72
C THR A 10 2.54 1.02 7.98
N GLU A 11 2.25 0.71 9.23
CA GLU A 11 1.06 -0.03 9.63
C GLU A 11 -0.23 0.72 9.27
N GLN A 12 -0.27 2.04 9.46
CA GLN A 12 -1.42 2.86 9.10
C GLN A 12 -1.63 2.90 7.58
N LEU A 13 -0.55 3.06 6.81
CA LEU A 13 -0.58 3.00 5.35
C LEU A 13 -1.14 1.65 4.86
N ILE A 14 -0.64 0.52 5.39
CA ILE A 14 -1.13 -0.81 5.00
C ILE A 14 -2.62 -0.98 5.34
N ARG A 15 -3.08 -0.46 6.48
CA ARG A 15 -4.52 -0.45 6.81
C ARG A 15 -5.33 0.38 5.82
N ASN A 16 -4.85 1.58 5.47
CA ASN A 16 -5.51 2.45 4.49
C ASN A 16 -5.61 1.76 3.13
N VAL A 17 -4.54 1.10 2.67
CA VAL A 17 -4.55 0.32 1.42
C VAL A 17 -5.58 -0.81 1.49
N ASN A 18 -5.59 -1.64 2.54
CA ASN A 18 -6.56 -2.73 2.66
C ASN A 18 -8.02 -2.22 2.67
N ASN A 19 -8.28 -1.11 3.36
CA ASN A 19 -9.61 -0.51 3.40
C ASN A 19 -10.02 0.04 2.03
N ALA A 20 -9.09 0.65 1.30
CA ALA A 20 -9.33 1.24 -0.01
C ALA A 20 -9.51 0.19 -1.12
N ILE A 21 -8.80 -0.95 -1.03
CA ILE A 21 -8.97 -2.08 -1.96
C ILE A 21 -10.41 -2.61 -1.89
N GLY A 22 -10.98 -2.74 -0.69
CA GLY A 22 -12.34 -3.25 -0.49
C GLY A 22 -12.51 -4.64 -1.12
N ASP A 23 -13.46 -4.76 -2.05
CA ASP A 23 -13.76 -6.01 -2.78
C ASP A 23 -12.93 -6.19 -4.05
N ALA A 24 -12.06 -5.23 -4.41
CA ALA A 24 -11.21 -5.34 -5.60
C ALA A 24 -10.14 -6.44 -5.42
N SER A 25 -9.83 -7.13 -6.51
CA SER A 25 -8.78 -8.15 -6.49
C SER A 25 -7.38 -7.52 -6.45
N LEU A 26 -6.42 -8.20 -5.83
CA LEU A 26 -5.01 -7.77 -5.84
C LEU A 26 -4.47 -7.62 -7.26
N THR A 27 -4.88 -8.50 -8.18
CA THR A 27 -4.52 -8.43 -9.59
C THR A 27 -4.98 -7.10 -10.19
N GLU A 28 -6.26 -6.75 -10.06
CA GLU A 28 -6.83 -5.50 -10.59
C GLU A 28 -6.09 -4.27 -10.06
N ILE A 29 -5.86 -4.20 -8.75
CA ILE A 29 -5.20 -3.04 -8.13
C ILE A 29 -3.72 -2.97 -8.54
N SER A 30 -3.05 -4.12 -8.63
CA SER A 30 -1.66 -4.16 -9.07
C SER A 30 -1.50 -3.69 -10.52
N GLU A 31 -2.42 -4.08 -11.41
CA GLU A 31 -2.44 -3.62 -12.80
C GLU A 31 -2.70 -2.11 -12.90
N ARG A 32 -3.68 -1.59 -12.16
CA ARG A 32 -3.99 -0.16 -12.10
C ARG A 32 -2.82 0.67 -11.55
N ALA A 33 -2.11 0.14 -10.56
CA ALA A 33 -0.93 0.77 -9.96
C ALA A 33 0.34 0.59 -10.79
N GLY A 34 0.34 -0.25 -11.83
CA GLY A 34 1.57 -0.62 -12.55
C GLY A 34 2.59 -1.37 -11.68
N LEU A 35 2.13 -2.02 -10.60
CA LEU A 35 2.93 -2.84 -9.70
C LEU A 35 2.76 -4.32 -10.05
N SER A 36 3.78 -5.13 -9.80
CA SER A 36 3.57 -6.58 -9.84
C SER A 36 2.70 -7.01 -8.66
N GLU A 37 1.77 -7.94 -8.89
CA GLU A 37 0.92 -8.51 -7.82
C GLU A 37 1.77 -9.05 -6.65
N ARG A 38 2.92 -9.68 -6.93
CA ARG A 38 3.86 -10.16 -5.91
C ARG A 38 4.38 -9.02 -5.01
N ARG A 39 4.67 -7.84 -5.58
CA ARG A 39 5.15 -6.67 -4.80
C ARG A 39 4.03 -6.11 -3.93
N LEU A 40 2.83 -5.96 -4.49
CA LEU A 40 1.66 -5.52 -3.72
C LEU A 40 1.36 -6.49 -2.56
N ALA A 41 1.35 -7.80 -2.81
CA ALA A 41 1.18 -8.80 -1.77
C ALA A 41 2.28 -8.72 -0.70
N ALA A 42 3.55 -8.57 -1.09
CA ALA A 42 4.65 -8.43 -0.14
C ALA A 42 4.54 -7.19 0.75
N ILE A 43 4.02 -6.07 0.22
CA ILE A 43 3.72 -4.86 0.99
C ILE A 43 2.60 -5.13 2.01
N LEU A 44 1.48 -5.69 1.56
CA LEU A 44 0.32 -5.95 2.43
C LEU A 44 0.61 -6.98 3.53
N GLU A 45 1.49 -7.93 3.25
CA GLU A 45 1.96 -8.95 4.21
C GLU A 45 3.12 -8.45 5.09
N ARG A 46 3.51 -7.18 5.00
CA ARG A 46 4.61 -6.58 5.79
C ARG A 46 5.98 -7.21 5.53
N ARG A 47 6.14 -7.88 4.39
CA ARG A 47 7.42 -8.48 3.98
C ARG A 47 8.33 -7.44 3.31
N GLN A 48 7.77 -6.35 2.81
CA GLN A 48 8.50 -5.23 2.21
C GLN A 48 7.87 -3.91 2.62
N THR A 49 8.70 -2.91 2.89
CA THR A 49 8.26 -1.52 3.08
C THR A 49 8.05 -0.87 1.71
N PRO A 50 6.88 -0.27 1.45
CA PRO A 50 6.67 0.49 0.21
C PRO A 50 7.52 1.76 0.22
N ASP A 51 8.00 2.16 -0.95
CA ASP A 51 8.62 3.47 -1.15
C ASP A 51 7.59 4.52 -1.59
N LEU A 52 8.02 5.78 -1.75
CA LEU A 52 7.15 6.87 -2.18
C LEU A 52 6.54 6.67 -3.58
N ALA A 53 7.22 5.93 -4.45
CA ALA A 53 6.69 5.63 -5.77
C ALA A 53 5.57 4.58 -5.68
N ASP A 54 5.74 3.56 -4.84
CA ASP A 54 4.69 2.58 -4.54
C ASP A 54 3.45 3.26 -3.95
N ILE A 55 3.64 4.17 -2.99
CA ILE A 55 2.54 4.90 -2.34
C ILE A 55 1.76 5.71 -3.37
N ARG A 56 2.44 6.55 -4.16
CA ARG A 56 1.78 7.34 -5.22
C ARG A 56 1.08 6.49 -6.26
N ALA A 57 1.66 5.36 -6.64
CA ALA A 57 1.05 4.43 -7.58
C ALA A 57 -0.27 3.87 -7.03
N LEU A 58 -0.27 3.49 -5.75
CA LEU A 58 -1.46 2.98 -5.06
C LEU A 58 -2.53 4.07 -4.86
N GLU A 59 -2.15 5.29 -4.50
CA GLU A 59 -3.09 6.43 -4.36
C GLU A 59 -3.81 6.72 -5.68
N ASN A 60 -3.07 6.77 -6.78
CA ASN A 60 -3.65 6.97 -8.11
C ASN A 60 -4.52 5.78 -8.54
N ALA A 61 -4.11 4.55 -8.22
CA ALA A 61 -4.87 3.35 -8.57
C ALA A 61 -6.19 3.27 -7.81
N LEU A 62 -6.19 3.65 -6.54
CA LEU A 62 -7.33 3.56 -5.62
C LEU A 62 -8.16 4.85 -5.56
N ASP A 63 -7.71 5.92 -6.23
CA ASP A 63 -8.34 7.25 -6.23
C ASP A 63 -8.59 7.78 -4.80
N THR A 64 -7.61 7.58 -3.92
CA THR A 64 -7.68 7.99 -2.51
C THR A 64 -6.31 8.37 -1.99
N ASP A 65 -6.29 9.29 -1.03
CA ASP A 65 -5.09 9.56 -0.22
C ASP A 65 -4.88 8.39 0.75
N LEU A 66 -3.69 7.81 0.75
CA LEU A 66 -3.31 6.68 1.60
C LEU A 66 -2.42 7.13 2.75
N TRP A 67 -1.90 8.35 2.69
CA TRP A 67 -1.05 8.91 3.71
C TRP A 67 -1.87 9.35 4.94
N PRO A 68 -1.37 9.14 6.18
CA PRO A 68 -2.00 9.66 7.39
C PRO A 68 -1.80 11.16 7.61
#